data_AF-F4BSX5-F1
#
_entry.id   AF-F4BSX5-F1
#
_cell.length_a   1.000
_cell.length_b   1.000
_cell.length_c   1.000
_cell.angle_alpha   90.00
_cell.angle_beta   90.00
_cell.angle_gamma   90.00
#
_symmetry.space_group_name_H-M   'P 1'
#
loop_
_entity.id
_entity.type
_entity.pdbx_description
1 polymer ?
#
loop_
_entity_poly.entity_id
_entity_poly.type
_entity_poly.pdbx_seq_one_letter_code
_entity_poly.pdbx_strand_id
1 'polypeptide(L)'
;MVIPSGTTKMLRQYLSELYSAAMKIMAPAKPLVDALARRRELWFDGKLGSALQEIPLNVLLATIIVMLGLLAIFITPILPLLVLCVVAFMLSFNRKATARFVVMGGLSTGFGALTTVGLPPSPITSLRLEGSASATNFLTNLDPYTIFVIAAIGILSLGLQIDLTPVQRDTLSTLVNLHRTDSRAVKAKEIGELMDRNPETIRIQMRSLKALNLVESVTGPRGGYTATATAYDALSRGHNGDGDEVAVHIVKNGIVVEGASATEIVFNNAMRPPCQSCISIRVSGNIKDFSVGDEVEVGPTPISELYIRGKVAALDITASRIVLDLTEMISIPRRSVKTVARRAVRISPNTTLREASRILVINGAQEALVEDRSPGLVNMVDIAKAVAEGRTDREVREIMTPGFLTINSDAPIFEAVRMMGKTGARQLVVSDNGALWGIITPRDLMESLAHA
;
A
#
# COMPACT_ATOMS: atom_id res chain seq x y z
N MET A 1 -44.20 17.48 -41.90
CA MET A 1 -43.36 16.79 -42.90
C MET A 1 -43.76 15.32 -42.87
N VAL A 2 -44.50 14.85 -43.88
CA VAL A 2 -45.05 13.49 -43.96
C VAL A 2 -43.94 12.55 -44.46
N ILE A 3 -43.56 11.55 -43.66
CA ILE A 3 -42.54 10.55 -44.04
C ILE A 3 -43.23 9.48 -44.91
N PRO A 4 -42.63 9.02 -46.03
CA PRO A 4 -43.29 8.15 -47.00
C PRO A 4 -43.51 6.73 -46.47
N SER A 5 -44.63 6.10 -46.87
CA SER A 5 -45.13 4.78 -46.42
C SER A 5 -44.28 3.56 -46.79
N GLY A 6 -43.12 3.75 -47.43
CA GLY A 6 -42.22 2.66 -47.84
C GLY A 6 -41.25 2.20 -46.75
N THR A 7 -40.77 3.09 -45.89
CA THR A 7 -39.76 2.78 -44.85
C THR A 7 -40.35 2.03 -43.66
N THR A 8 -41.63 2.26 -43.34
CA THR A 8 -42.35 1.52 -42.30
C THR A 8 -42.61 0.06 -42.67
N LYS A 9 -42.73 -0.25 -43.97
CA LYS A 9 -42.93 -1.61 -44.47
C LYS A 9 -41.64 -2.43 -44.37
N MET A 10 -40.49 -1.85 -44.74
CA MET A 10 -39.18 -2.49 -44.54
C MET A 10 -38.83 -2.68 -43.07
N LEU A 11 -39.12 -1.69 -42.20
CA LEU A 11 -38.85 -1.80 -40.77
C LEU A 11 -39.71 -2.88 -40.10
N ARG A 12 -40.98 -3.03 -40.50
CA ARG A 12 -41.85 -4.12 -40.02
C ARG A 12 -41.35 -5.50 -40.44
N GLN A 13 -40.86 -5.62 -41.67
CA GLN A 13 -40.35 -6.88 -42.19
C GLN A 13 -39.07 -7.29 -41.46
N TYR A 14 -38.15 -6.34 -41.24
CA TYR A 14 -36.93 -6.55 -40.48
C TYR A 14 -37.19 -6.91 -39.01
N LEU A 15 -38.14 -6.23 -38.36
CA LEU A 15 -38.56 -6.55 -36.99
C LEU A 15 -39.25 -7.92 -36.88
N SER A 16 -40.00 -8.34 -37.90
CA SER A 16 -40.63 -9.66 -37.94
C SER A 16 -39.62 -10.79 -38.12
N GLU A 17 -38.59 -10.58 -38.95
CA GLU A 17 -37.49 -11.54 -39.11
C GLU A 17 -36.66 -11.65 -37.83
N LEU A 18 -36.34 -10.52 -37.20
CA LEU A 18 -35.62 -10.47 -35.93
C LEU A 18 -36.40 -11.16 -34.79
N TYR A 19 -37.73 -10.98 -34.76
CA TYR A 19 -38.61 -11.66 -33.80
C TYR A 19 -38.69 -13.17 -34.06
N SER A 20 -38.73 -13.59 -35.33
CA SER A 20 -38.72 -15.01 -35.68
C SER A 20 -37.40 -15.70 -35.35
N ALA A 21 -36.27 -15.00 -35.52
CA ALA A 21 -34.94 -15.48 -35.18
C ALA A 21 -34.76 -15.58 -33.65
N ALA A 22 -35.24 -14.58 -32.90
CA ALA A 22 -35.26 -14.60 -31.44
C ALA A 22 -36.11 -15.76 -30.88
N MET A 23 -37.27 -16.04 -31.49
CA MET A 23 -38.14 -17.16 -31.08
C MET A 23 -37.54 -18.54 -31.42
N LYS A 24 -36.79 -18.68 -32.52
CA LYS A 24 -36.03 -19.92 -32.83
C LYS A 24 -34.90 -20.18 -31.83
N ILE A 25 -34.26 -19.13 -31.32
CA ILE A 25 -33.21 -19.22 -30.29
C ILE A 25 -33.81 -19.55 -28.90
N MET A 26 -35.03 -19.09 -28.60
CA MET A 26 -35.74 -19.38 -27.35
C MET A 26 -36.54 -20.69 -27.32
N ALA A 27 -36.79 -21.33 -28.48
CA ALA A 27 -37.49 -22.61 -28.57
C ALA A 27 -36.90 -23.75 -27.70
N PRO A 28 -35.57 -23.94 -27.58
CA PRO A 28 -35.01 -24.97 -26.69
C PRO A 28 -35.11 -24.62 -25.20
N ALA A 29 -35.41 -23.37 -24.83
CA ALA A 29 -35.53 -22.95 -23.43
C ALA A 29 -36.94 -23.14 -22.85
N LYS A 30 -37.96 -23.35 -23.68
CA LYS A 30 -39.35 -23.56 -23.24
C LYS A 30 -39.53 -24.76 -22.28
N PRO A 31 -38.97 -25.96 -22.54
CA PRO A 31 -39.08 -27.07 -21.59
C PRO A 31 -38.29 -26.83 -20.29
N LEU A 32 -37.23 -26.00 -20.32
CA LEU A 32 -36.45 -25.63 -19.14
C LEU A 32 -37.20 -24.62 -18.27
N VAL A 33 -37.90 -23.67 -18.90
CA VAL A 33 -38.79 -22.71 -18.23
C VAL A 33 -40.01 -23.42 -17.63
N ASP A 34 -40.60 -24.39 -18.33
CA ASP A 34 -41.71 -25.21 -17.80
C ASP A 34 -41.25 -26.18 -16.69
N ALA A 35 -40.00 -26.66 -16.73
CA ALA A 35 -39.40 -27.44 -15.65
C ALA A 35 -39.10 -26.59 -14.41
N LEU A 36 -38.65 -25.35 -14.60
CA LEU A 36 -38.45 -24.37 -13.52
C LEU A 36 -39.78 -23.87 -12.93
N ALA A 37 -40.83 -23.72 -13.74
CA ALA A 37 -42.18 -23.39 -13.28
C ALA A 37 -42.81 -24.53 -12.46
N ARG A 38 -42.57 -25.80 -12.81
CA ARG A 38 -42.98 -26.95 -11.97
C ARG A 38 -42.17 -27.06 -10.67
N ARG A 39 -40.90 -26.66 -10.68
CA ARG A 39 -40.07 -26.59 -9.47
C ARG A 39 -40.46 -25.41 -8.57
N ARG A 40 -41.13 -24.37 -9.10
CA ARG A 40 -41.66 -23.21 -8.36
C ARG A 40 -42.76 -23.60 -7.36
N GLU A 41 -43.69 -24.49 -7.73
CA GLU A 41 -44.75 -24.95 -6.81
C GLU A 41 -44.20 -25.81 -5.67
N LEU A 42 -43.21 -26.67 -5.94
CA LEU A 42 -42.61 -27.54 -4.92
C LEU A 42 -41.61 -26.85 -3.98
N TRP A 43 -40.96 -25.76 -4.41
CA TRP A 43 -39.92 -25.08 -3.62
C TRP A 43 -40.51 -24.02 -2.67
N PHE A 44 -41.65 -23.41 -3.03
CA PHE A 44 -42.30 -22.40 -2.18
C PHE A 44 -43.09 -22.98 -1.00
N ASP A 45 -43.68 -24.18 -1.12
CA ASP A 45 -44.49 -24.77 -0.03
C ASP A 45 -43.67 -25.44 1.08
N GLY A 46 -42.41 -25.82 0.85
CA GLY A 46 -41.69 -26.69 1.79
C GLY A 46 -40.73 -26.01 2.78
N LYS A 47 -40.05 -24.93 2.39
CA LYS A 47 -38.95 -24.35 3.21
C LYS A 47 -38.83 -22.83 3.24
N LEU A 48 -39.39 -22.09 2.28
CA LEU A 48 -39.35 -20.62 2.28
C LEU A 48 -40.60 -19.98 2.89
N GLY A 49 -41.73 -20.70 2.91
CA GLY A 49 -43.02 -20.20 3.42
C GLY A 49 -43.02 -19.84 4.91
N SER A 50 -42.23 -20.54 5.74
CA SER A 50 -42.18 -20.28 7.19
C SER A 50 -41.23 -19.14 7.59
N ALA A 51 -40.20 -18.85 6.79
CA ALA A 51 -39.22 -17.80 7.10
C ALA A 51 -39.58 -16.43 6.50
N LEU A 52 -40.42 -16.39 5.46
CA LEU A 52 -40.81 -15.15 4.77
C LEU A 52 -42.18 -14.60 5.19
N GLN A 53 -42.89 -15.25 6.12
CA GLN A 53 -44.21 -14.81 6.56
C GLN A 53 -44.15 -13.55 7.46
N GLU A 54 -42.97 -13.20 7.98
CA GLU A 54 -42.78 -12.05 8.89
C GLU A 54 -42.18 -10.80 8.22
N ILE A 55 -41.70 -10.88 6.98
CA ILE A 55 -41.01 -9.75 6.34
C ILE A 55 -41.89 -9.16 5.23
N PRO A 56 -42.31 -7.88 5.33
CA PRO A 56 -43.10 -7.25 4.29
C PRO A 56 -42.31 -7.19 2.98
N LEU A 57 -42.94 -7.54 1.86
CA LEU A 57 -42.33 -7.68 0.52
C LEU A 57 -41.47 -6.47 0.10
N ASN A 58 -41.85 -5.26 0.53
CA ASN A 58 -41.11 -4.03 0.25
C ASN A 58 -39.72 -4.00 0.91
N VAL A 59 -39.59 -4.57 2.11
CA VAL A 59 -38.32 -4.64 2.85
C VAL A 59 -37.40 -5.68 2.21
N LEU A 60 -37.94 -6.82 1.76
CA LEU A 60 -37.18 -7.81 1.01
C LEU A 60 -36.67 -7.25 -0.33
N LEU A 61 -37.50 -6.49 -1.06
CA LEU A 61 -37.07 -5.83 -2.29
C LEU A 61 -35.96 -4.79 -2.02
N ALA A 62 -36.11 -4.00 -0.96
CA ALA A 62 -35.13 -2.98 -0.60
C ALA A 62 -33.77 -3.59 -0.22
N THR A 63 -33.75 -4.67 0.56
CA THR A 63 -32.50 -5.36 0.92
C THR A 63 -31.81 -5.98 -0.28
N ILE A 64 -32.56 -6.57 -1.22
CA ILE A 64 -32.02 -7.09 -2.47
C ILE A 64 -31.41 -5.97 -3.32
N ILE A 65 -32.07 -4.81 -3.43
CA ILE A 65 -31.53 -3.65 -4.17
C ILE A 65 -30.22 -3.16 -3.54
N VAL A 66 -30.18 -3.03 -2.21
CA VAL A 66 -28.97 -2.58 -1.49
C VAL A 66 -27.81 -3.56 -1.69
N MET A 67 -28.08 -4.87 -1.58
CA MET A 67 -27.06 -5.90 -1.81
C MET A 67 -26.55 -5.91 -3.24
N LEU A 68 -27.43 -5.71 -4.24
CA LEU A 68 -27.01 -5.57 -5.64
C LEU A 68 -26.20 -4.29 -5.89
N GLY A 69 -26.56 -3.18 -5.24
CA GLY A 69 -25.83 -1.92 -5.31
C GLY A 69 -24.41 -2.04 -4.74
N LEU A 70 -24.26 -2.70 -3.59
CA LEU A 70 -22.96 -3.01 -2.99
C LEU A 70 -22.13 -3.96 -3.87
N LEU A 71 -22.76 -4.98 -4.47
CA LEU A 71 -22.09 -5.91 -5.37
C LEU A 71 -21.56 -5.23 -6.65
N ALA A 72 -22.26 -4.20 -7.14
CA ALA A 72 -21.86 -3.42 -8.32
C ALA A 72 -20.60 -2.56 -8.09
N ILE A 73 -20.19 -2.34 -6.84
CA ILE A 73 -18.92 -1.66 -6.52
C ILE A 73 -17.72 -2.54 -6.87
N PHE A 74 -17.88 -3.87 -6.76
CA PHE A 74 -16.79 -4.84 -6.87
C PHE A 74 -16.77 -5.62 -8.20
N ILE A 75 -17.88 -5.65 -8.95
CA ILE A 75 -18.02 -6.37 -10.23
C ILE A 75 -18.46 -5.39 -11.33
N THR A 76 -18.13 -5.67 -12.60
CA THR A 76 -18.63 -4.87 -13.73
C THR A 76 -20.15 -4.69 -13.66
N PRO A 77 -20.67 -3.45 -13.79
CA PRO A 77 -22.07 -3.09 -13.48
C PRO A 77 -23.13 -3.78 -14.35
N ILE A 78 -22.71 -4.52 -15.39
CA ILE A 78 -23.55 -5.29 -16.30
C ILE A 78 -24.15 -6.51 -15.59
N LEU A 79 -23.39 -7.19 -14.73
CA LEU A 79 -23.84 -8.45 -14.10
C LEU A 79 -24.95 -8.22 -13.05
N PRO A 80 -24.85 -7.22 -12.13
CA PRO A 80 -25.93 -6.89 -11.20
C PRO A 80 -27.19 -6.41 -11.93
N LEU A 81 -27.05 -5.63 -13.00
CA LEU A 81 -28.19 -5.16 -13.80
C LEU A 81 -28.97 -6.33 -14.43
N LEU A 82 -28.26 -7.37 -14.90
CA LEU A 82 -28.87 -8.57 -15.48
C LEU A 82 -29.63 -9.38 -14.41
N VAL A 83 -29.05 -9.52 -13.21
CA VAL A 83 -29.70 -10.16 -12.06
C VAL A 83 -30.94 -9.38 -11.63
N LEU A 84 -30.88 -8.04 -11.58
CA LEU A 84 -32.02 -7.19 -11.26
C LEU A 84 -33.19 -7.40 -12.23
N CYS A 85 -32.90 -7.49 -13.54
CA CYS A 85 -33.91 -7.75 -14.56
C CYS A 85 -34.55 -9.14 -14.41
N VAL A 86 -33.77 -10.17 -14.07
CA VAL A 86 -34.29 -11.53 -13.82
C VAL A 86 -35.15 -11.56 -12.57
N VAL A 87 -34.72 -10.90 -11.48
CA VAL A 87 -35.48 -10.79 -10.24
C VAL A 87 -36.79 -9.99 -10.45
N ALA A 88 -36.74 -8.89 -11.21
CA ALA A 88 -37.91 -8.11 -11.58
C ALA A 88 -38.91 -8.91 -12.43
N PHE A 89 -38.41 -9.76 -13.33
CA PHE A 89 -39.22 -10.68 -14.13
C PHE A 89 -39.87 -11.79 -13.26
N MET A 90 -39.12 -12.34 -12.31
CA MET A 90 -39.60 -13.35 -11.36
C MET A 90 -40.67 -12.82 -10.38
N LEU A 91 -40.61 -11.52 -10.02
CA LEU A 91 -41.52 -10.85 -9.09
C LEU A 91 -42.81 -10.30 -9.73
N SER A 92 -43.10 -10.62 -11.00
CA SER A 92 -44.21 -10.01 -11.76
C SER A 92 -45.60 -10.44 -11.25
N PHE A 93 -46.07 -9.78 -10.19
CA PHE A 93 -47.48 -9.79 -9.77
C PHE A 93 -48.15 -8.41 -9.83
N ASN A 94 -47.40 -7.31 -10.00
CA ASN A 94 -47.99 -5.98 -10.18
C ASN A 94 -47.09 -5.04 -11.01
N ARG A 95 -47.56 -4.67 -12.22
CA ARG A 95 -46.81 -3.86 -13.21
C ARG A 95 -46.26 -2.53 -12.64
N LYS A 96 -46.98 -1.90 -11.70
CA LYS A 96 -46.54 -0.63 -11.08
C LYS A 96 -45.40 -0.81 -10.07
N ALA A 97 -45.37 -1.93 -9.34
CA ALA A 97 -44.31 -2.23 -8.38
C ALA A 97 -43.02 -2.64 -9.09
N THR A 98 -43.12 -3.44 -10.15
CA THR A 98 -41.98 -3.84 -10.99
C THR A 98 -41.29 -2.64 -11.63
N ALA A 99 -42.06 -1.67 -12.13
CA ALA A 99 -41.49 -0.45 -12.71
C ALA A 99 -40.71 0.39 -11.68
N ARG A 100 -41.25 0.56 -10.47
CA ARG A 100 -40.57 1.28 -9.38
C ARG A 100 -39.32 0.55 -8.90
N PHE A 101 -39.38 -0.78 -8.81
CA PHE A 101 -38.25 -1.63 -8.43
C PHE A 101 -37.08 -1.53 -9.42
N VAL A 102 -37.37 -1.59 -10.73
CA VAL A 102 -36.34 -1.47 -11.77
C VAL A 102 -35.72 -0.07 -11.79
N VAL A 103 -36.52 0.99 -11.60
CA VAL A 103 -36.02 2.37 -11.53
C VAL A 103 -35.14 2.59 -10.29
N MET A 104 -35.57 2.12 -9.12
CA MET A 104 -34.78 2.22 -7.89
C MET A 104 -33.50 1.39 -7.95
N GLY A 105 -33.55 0.17 -8.49
CA GLY A 105 -32.38 -0.68 -8.67
C GLY A 105 -31.39 -0.15 -9.72
N GLY A 106 -31.88 0.52 -10.78
CA GLY A 106 -31.05 1.20 -11.76
C GLY A 106 -30.34 2.45 -11.20
N LEU A 107 -31.04 3.24 -10.38
CA LEU A 107 -30.43 4.35 -9.64
C LEU A 107 -29.37 3.85 -8.64
N SER A 108 -29.66 2.75 -7.94
CA SER A 108 -28.75 2.17 -6.93
C SER A 108 -27.49 1.54 -7.53
N THR A 109 -27.53 1.04 -8.77
CA THR A 109 -26.36 0.46 -9.45
C THR A 109 -25.61 1.47 -10.31
N GLY A 110 -25.97 2.76 -10.24
CA GLY A 110 -25.33 3.84 -10.99
C GLY A 110 -25.74 3.95 -12.47
N PHE A 111 -26.70 3.13 -12.93
CA PHE A 111 -27.20 3.09 -14.31
C PHE A 111 -28.48 3.91 -14.55
N GLY A 112 -28.94 4.67 -13.55
CA GLY A 112 -30.19 5.44 -13.57
C GLY A 112 -30.34 6.51 -14.67
N ALA A 113 -29.33 6.67 -15.53
CA ALA A 113 -29.38 7.53 -16.71
C ALA A 113 -29.94 6.84 -17.97
N LEU A 114 -30.21 5.53 -17.97
CA LEU A 114 -30.36 4.76 -19.23
C LEU A 114 -31.72 4.14 -19.55
N THR A 115 -32.82 4.50 -18.88
CA THR A 115 -34.15 4.07 -19.36
C THR A 115 -35.25 5.11 -19.21
N THR A 116 -35.30 6.04 -20.17
CA THR A 116 -36.54 6.20 -20.94
C THR A 116 -36.16 6.01 -22.40
N VAL A 117 -36.74 4.99 -23.03
CA VAL A 117 -36.48 4.60 -24.42
C VAL A 117 -36.63 5.82 -25.35
N GLY A 118 -35.52 6.21 -25.99
CA GLY A 118 -35.49 7.00 -27.22
C GLY A 118 -35.44 8.53 -27.09
N LEU A 119 -34.30 9.11 -26.68
CA LEU A 119 -33.73 10.43 -27.11
C LEU A 119 -32.37 10.65 -26.38
N PRO A 120 -31.41 11.41 -26.92
CA PRO A 120 -30.03 11.43 -26.43
C PRO A 120 -29.92 12.21 -25.11
N PRO A 121 -28.96 11.86 -24.22
CA PRO A 121 -28.80 12.51 -22.94
C PRO A 121 -28.17 13.90 -23.14
N SER A 122 -28.85 14.95 -22.69
CA SER A 122 -28.28 16.29 -22.58
C SER A 122 -28.13 16.67 -21.09
N PRO A 123 -27.13 17.51 -20.75
CA PRO A 123 -26.71 17.80 -19.38
C PRO A 123 -27.64 18.82 -18.71
N ILE A 124 -28.89 18.44 -18.42
CA ILE A 124 -29.88 19.32 -17.77
C ILE A 124 -30.64 18.62 -16.62
N THR A 125 -29.95 17.83 -15.82
CA THR A 125 -30.40 17.56 -14.43
C THR A 125 -29.46 18.17 -13.40
N SER A 126 -28.70 19.19 -13.80
CA SER A 126 -28.05 20.16 -12.92
C SER A 126 -28.88 21.45 -12.73
N LEU A 127 -30.09 21.55 -13.30
CA LEU A 127 -30.91 22.78 -13.24
C LEU A 127 -32.38 22.48 -12.96
N ARG A 128 -32.69 22.07 -11.72
CA ARG A 128 -33.99 22.36 -11.07
C ARG A 128 -34.00 22.06 -9.56
N LEU A 129 -32.92 22.43 -8.87
CA LEU A 129 -32.90 22.54 -7.40
C LEU A 129 -32.75 23.99 -6.93
N GLU A 130 -33.02 24.96 -7.81
CA GLU A 130 -33.32 26.33 -7.40
C GLU A 130 -34.82 26.57 -7.58
N GLY A 131 -35.52 26.81 -6.47
CA GLY A 131 -36.81 27.49 -6.50
C GLY A 131 -38.09 26.65 -6.45
N SER A 132 -38.12 25.48 -5.77
CA SER A 132 -39.39 24.86 -5.39
C SER A 132 -39.44 24.60 -3.90
N ALA A 133 -40.48 25.14 -3.25
CA ALA A 133 -40.85 24.95 -1.84
C ALA A 133 -41.21 23.48 -1.47
N SER A 134 -40.73 22.51 -2.25
CA SER A 134 -40.87 21.07 -2.02
C SER A 134 -39.56 20.43 -1.52
N ALA A 135 -38.42 21.13 -1.61
CA ALA A 135 -37.14 20.61 -1.11
C ALA A 135 -37.08 20.57 0.43
N THR A 136 -37.78 21.47 1.12
CA THR A 136 -37.87 21.48 2.59
C THR A 136 -38.75 20.34 3.13
N ASN A 137 -39.63 19.76 2.31
CA ASN A 137 -40.52 18.66 2.70
C ASN A 137 -40.03 17.28 2.24
N PHE A 138 -38.86 17.20 1.59
CA PHE A 138 -38.28 15.93 1.16
C PHE A 138 -37.67 15.18 2.35
N LEU A 139 -36.94 15.87 3.21
CA LEU A 139 -36.32 15.28 4.41
C LEU A 139 -37.35 14.86 5.47
N THR A 140 -38.51 15.53 5.54
CA THR A 140 -39.56 15.24 6.53
C THR A 140 -40.50 14.11 6.14
N ASN A 141 -40.47 13.65 4.88
CA ASN A 141 -41.25 12.51 4.38
C ASN A 141 -40.42 11.22 4.24
N LEU A 142 -39.17 11.23 4.69
CA LEU A 142 -38.34 10.04 4.73
C LEU A 142 -38.65 9.26 6.02
N ASP A 143 -39.01 7.98 5.87
CA ASP A 143 -39.19 7.10 7.02
C ASP A 143 -37.90 7.08 7.87
N PRO A 144 -37.98 6.94 9.21
CA PRO A 144 -36.81 6.95 10.10
C PRO A 144 -35.70 5.97 9.67
N TYR A 145 -36.08 4.85 9.05
CA TYR A 145 -35.17 3.85 8.51
C TYR A 145 -34.37 4.35 7.30
N THR A 146 -34.95 5.18 6.43
CA THR A 146 -34.24 5.73 5.26
C THR A 146 -33.19 6.76 5.69
N ILE A 147 -33.49 7.55 6.73
CA ILE A 147 -32.53 8.48 7.34
C ILE A 147 -31.37 7.70 7.97
N PHE A 148 -31.66 6.60 8.67
CA PHE A 148 -30.64 5.74 9.26
C PHE A 148 -29.73 5.10 8.20
N VAL A 149 -30.29 4.65 7.07
CA VAL A 149 -29.50 4.08 5.96
C VAL A 149 -28.62 5.14 5.28
N ILE A 150 -29.13 6.35 5.06
CA ILE A 150 -28.33 7.46 4.51
C ILE A 150 -27.21 7.85 5.48
N ALA A 151 -27.49 7.92 6.79
CA ALA A 151 -26.50 8.16 7.82
C ALA A 151 -25.45 7.03 7.89
N ALA A 152 -25.88 5.77 7.80
CA ALA A 152 -24.99 4.61 7.78
C ALA A 152 -24.10 4.59 6.53
N ILE A 153 -24.61 4.95 5.36
CA ILE A 153 -23.81 5.10 4.13
C ILE A 153 -22.83 6.28 4.27
N GLY A 154 -23.24 7.39 4.88
CA GLY A 154 -22.36 8.52 5.18
C GLY A 154 -21.22 8.14 6.13
N ILE A 155 -21.53 7.40 7.20
CA ILE A 155 -20.55 6.89 8.18
C ILE A 155 -19.63 5.83 7.56
N LEU A 156 -20.17 4.96 6.68
CA LEU A 156 -19.38 3.96 5.96
C LEU A 156 -18.47 4.60 4.90
N SER A 157 -18.91 5.69 4.27
CA SER A 157 -18.11 6.50 3.33
C SER A 157 -16.96 7.24 4.02
N LEU A 158 -17.15 7.64 5.29
CA LEU A 158 -16.10 8.23 6.13
C LEU A 158 -14.95 7.24 6.46
N GLY A 159 -15.17 5.93 6.29
CA GLY A 159 -14.19 4.88 6.59
C GLY A 159 -13.40 4.35 5.38
N LEU A 160 -13.72 4.75 4.15
CA LEU A 160 -12.99 4.31 2.96
C LEU A 160 -11.76 5.20 2.74
N GLN A 161 -10.63 4.78 3.32
CA GLN A 161 -9.33 5.35 2.96
C GLN A 161 -9.03 4.97 1.50
N ILE A 162 -9.02 5.95 0.61
CA ILE A 162 -8.65 5.76 -0.80
C ILE A 162 -7.12 5.72 -0.87
N ASP A 163 -6.57 4.52 -0.88
CA ASP A 163 -5.14 4.32 -1.12
C ASP A 163 -4.77 4.64 -2.57
N LEU A 164 -3.60 5.27 -2.73
CA LEU A 164 -3.01 5.50 -4.04
C LEU A 164 -2.62 4.18 -4.69
N THR A 165 -3.00 3.99 -5.95
CA THR A 165 -2.48 2.87 -6.74
C THR A 165 -0.95 2.98 -6.89
N PRO A 166 -0.22 1.86 -7.07
CA PRO A 166 1.24 1.89 -7.22
C PRO A 166 1.71 2.86 -8.31
N VAL A 167 1.01 2.89 -9.45
CA VAL A 167 1.32 3.79 -10.57
C VAL A 167 1.11 5.27 -10.21
N GLN A 168 0.04 5.60 -9.49
CA GLN A 168 -0.22 6.97 -9.01
C GLN A 168 0.84 7.41 -8.00
N ARG A 169 1.25 6.51 -7.10
CA ARG A 169 2.30 6.76 -6.10
C ARG A 169 3.65 7.01 -6.75
N ASP A 170 4.04 6.19 -7.72
CA ASP A 170 5.30 6.37 -8.47
C ASP A 170 5.31 7.67 -9.25
N THR A 171 4.18 8.02 -9.88
CA THR A 171 4.02 9.28 -10.62
C THR A 171 4.11 10.49 -9.69
N LEU A 172 3.47 10.42 -8.52
CA LEU A 172 3.48 11.48 -7.51
C LEU A 172 4.86 11.64 -6.86
N SER A 173 5.54 10.53 -6.54
CA SER A 173 6.91 10.51 -5.99
C SER A 173 7.90 11.15 -6.98
N THR A 174 7.80 10.79 -8.26
CA THR A 174 8.63 11.37 -9.31
C THR A 174 8.43 12.88 -9.43
N LEU A 175 7.17 13.33 -9.42
CA LEU A 175 6.84 14.76 -9.44
C LEU A 175 7.42 15.51 -8.24
N VAL A 176 7.28 14.96 -7.03
CA VAL A 176 7.79 15.56 -5.79
C VAL A 176 9.31 15.69 -5.82
N ASN A 177 10.01 14.66 -6.28
CA ASN A 177 11.47 14.68 -6.42
C ASN A 177 11.95 15.76 -7.41
N LEU A 178 11.30 15.86 -8.58
CA LEU A 178 11.62 16.87 -9.58
C LEU A 178 11.28 18.30 -9.10
N HIS A 179 10.19 18.46 -8.36
CA HIS A 179 9.81 19.76 -7.78
C HIS A 179 10.78 20.21 -6.68
N ARG A 180 11.33 19.27 -5.88
CA ARG A 180 12.30 19.56 -4.81
C ARG A 180 13.63 20.13 -5.34
N THR A 181 14.09 19.67 -6.50
CA THR A 181 15.36 20.10 -7.08
C THR A 181 15.29 21.51 -7.68
N ASP A 182 14.22 21.81 -8.42
CA ASP A 182 14.15 23.03 -9.24
C ASP A 182 13.10 24.06 -8.78
N SER A 183 12.27 23.74 -7.77
CA SER A 183 11.16 24.58 -7.26
C SER A 183 10.24 25.15 -8.36
N ARG A 184 10.13 24.46 -9.50
CA ARG A 184 9.36 24.86 -10.68
C ARG A 184 8.26 23.86 -11.00
N ALA A 185 7.27 24.30 -11.78
CA ALA A 185 6.27 23.41 -12.36
C ALA A 185 6.93 22.43 -13.36
N VAL A 186 6.59 21.15 -13.25
CA VAL A 186 7.23 20.07 -14.02
C VAL A 186 6.32 19.60 -15.15
N LYS A 187 6.86 19.44 -16.36
CA LYS A 187 6.06 19.01 -17.52
C LYS A 187 5.82 17.49 -17.49
N ALA A 188 4.65 17.04 -17.94
CA ALA A 188 4.36 15.60 -18.08
C ALA A 188 5.35 14.85 -18.98
N LYS A 189 5.99 15.55 -19.93
CA LYS A 189 7.03 14.96 -20.78
C LYS A 189 8.28 14.57 -19.99
N GLU A 190 8.75 15.46 -19.12
CA GLU A 190 9.93 15.23 -18.27
C GLU A 190 9.69 14.06 -17.30
N ILE A 191 8.49 13.98 -16.74
CA ILE A 191 8.08 12.88 -15.85
C ILE A 191 7.99 11.57 -16.62
N GLY A 192 7.44 11.59 -17.85
CA GLY A 192 7.36 10.41 -18.71
C GLY A 192 8.73 9.89 -19.14
N GLU A 193 9.67 10.79 -19.46
CA GLU A 193 11.06 10.43 -19.79
C GLU A 193 11.77 9.75 -18.61
N LEU A 194 11.57 10.23 -17.38
CA LEU A 194 12.18 9.61 -16.19
C LEU A 194 11.56 8.25 -15.84
N MET A 195 10.25 8.09 -16.05
CA MET A 195 9.53 6.86 -15.72
C MET A 195 9.54 5.82 -16.84
N ASP A 196 10.14 6.12 -18.00
CA ASP A 196 10.03 5.33 -19.24
C ASP A 196 8.54 5.05 -19.61
N ARG A 197 7.71 6.10 -19.55
CA ARG A 197 6.26 6.03 -19.82
C ARG A 197 5.82 7.07 -20.82
N ASN A 198 4.77 6.74 -21.57
CA ASN A 198 4.13 7.68 -22.48
C ASN A 198 3.66 8.94 -21.72
N PRO A 199 4.07 10.15 -22.13
CA PRO A 199 3.63 11.40 -21.52
C PRO A 199 2.12 11.56 -21.42
N GLU A 200 1.35 10.95 -22.33
CA GLU A 200 -0.10 10.98 -22.28
C GLU A 200 -0.68 10.17 -21.12
N THR A 201 -0.07 9.02 -20.80
CA THR A 201 -0.41 8.25 -19.60
C THR A 201 -0.13 9.06 -18.34
N ILE A 202 0.99 9.79 -18.31
CA ILE A 202 1.32 10.68 -17.19
C ILE A 202 0.27 11.80 -17.05
N ARG A 203 -0.21 12.40 -18.15
CA ARG A 203 -1.30 13.40 -18.07
C ARG A 203 -2.58 12.82 -17.48
N ILE A 204 -2.93 11.57 -17.82
CA ILE A 204 -4.09 10.88 -17.25
C ILE A 204 -3.90 10.69 -15.73
N GLN A 205 -2.72 10.24 -15.30
CA GLN A 205 -2.40 10.10 -13.89
C GLN A 205 -2.43 11.45 -13.16
N MET A 206 -1.90 12.51 -13.76
CA MET A 206 -1.93 13.85 -13.17
C MET A 206 -3.34 14.42 -13.06
N ARG A 207 -4.27 14.11 -13.98
CA ARG A 207 -5.69 14.47 -13.82
C ARG A 207 -6.32 13.73 -12.64
N SER A 208 -6.00 12.45 -12.48
CA SER A 208 -6.47 11.65 -11.36
C SER A 208 -5.93 12.15 -10.02
N LEU A 209 -4.62 12.43 -9.94
CA LEU A 209 -3.98 12.98 -8.74
C LEU A 209 -4.47 14.40 -8.40
N LYS A 210 -4.79 15.21 -9.42
CA LYS A 210 -5.45 16.51 -9.23
C LYS A 210 -6.85 16.37 -8.64
N ALA A 211 -7.63 15.36 -9.05
CA ALA A 211 -8.94 15.09 -8.46
C ALA A 211 -8.86 14.69 -6.97
N LEU A 212 -7.72 14.14 -6.55
CA LEU A 212 -7.40 13.82 -5.15
C LEU A 212 -6.78 15.01 -4.38
N ASN A 213 -6.70 16.20 -4.99
CA ASN A 213 -6.05 17.39 -4.43
C ASN A 213 -4.56 17.18 -4.07
N LEU A 214 -3.86 16.25 -4.73
CA LEU A 214 -2.43 15.97 -4.50
C LEU A 214 -1.53 16.73 -5.49
N VAL A 215 -2.09 17.28 -6.55
CA VAL A 215 -1.32 17.95 -7.62
C VAL A 215 -2.08 19.15 -8.13
N GLU A 216 -1.37 20.27 -8.28
CA GLU A 216 -1.85 21.47 -8.95
C GLU A 216 -1.32 21.53 -10.39
N SER A 217 -2.09 22.17 -11.27
CA SER A 217 -1.73 22.36 -12.67
C SER A 217 -1.57 23.84 -12.96
N VAL A 218 -0.37 24.26 -13.35
CA VAL A 218 -0.07 25.63 -13.76
C VAL A 218 -0.15 25.71 -15.28
N THR A 219 -0.93 26.65 -15.81
CA THR A 219 -1.10 26.87 -17.25
C THR A 219 -0.10 27.91 -17.77
N GLY A 220 0.37 27.77 -19.01
CA GLY A 220 1.29 28.72 -19.67
C GLY A 220 2.61 28.10 -20.17
N PRO A 221 3.55 28.92 -20.70
CA PRO A 221 4.81 28.46 -21.30
C PRO A 221 5.80 27.86 -20.28
N ARG A 222 5.72 28.31 -19.01
CA ARG A 222 6.38 27.68 -17.85
C ARG A 222 5.42 26.76 -17.07
N GLY A 223 4.30 26.39 -17.68
CA GLY A 223 3.27 25.56 -17.08
C GLY A 223 3.69 24.10 -16.93
N GLY A 224 2.98 23.39 -16.06
CA GLY A 224 3.30 22.04 -15.65
C GLY A 224 2.48 21.65 -14.42
N TYR A 225 2.99 20.67 -13.68
CA TYR A 225 2.37 20.16 -12.46
C TYR A 225 3.24 20.53 -11.25
N THR A 226 2.59 20.85 -10.14
CA THR A 226 3.22 21.16 -8.86
C THR A 226 2.60 20.29 -7.78
N ALA A 227 3.43 19.79 -6.85
CA ALA A 227 2.95 19.01 -5.73
C ALA A 227 2.36 19.94 -4.66
N THR A 228 1.19 19.59 -4.12
CA THR A 228 0.56 20.29 -2.99
C THR A 228 1.12 19.80 -1.66
N ALA A 229 0.86 20.50 -0.56
CA ALA A 229 1.26 20.04 0.79
C ALA A 229 0.72 18.63 1.11
N THR A 230 -0.53 18.36 0.74
CA THR A 230 -1.19 17.06 0.90
C THR A 230 -0.52 15.93 0.12
N ALA A 231 0.21 16.23 -0.95
CA ALA A 231 1.01 15.26 -1.70
C ALA A 231 2.17 14.69 -0.86
N TYR A 232 2.86 15.57 -0.13
CA TYR A 232 3.97 15.20 0.74
C TYR A 232 3.48 14.31 1.89
N ASP A 233 2.32 14.64 2.46
CA ASP A 233 1.70 13.83 3.51
C ASP A 233 1.21 12.47 2.98
N ALA A 234 0.69 12.41 1.76
CA ALA A 234 0.19 11.18 1.15
C ALA A 234 1.32 10.21 0.78
N LEU A 235 2.47 10.72 0.33
CA LEU A 235 3.66 9.89 0.07
C LEU A 235 4.31 9.39 1.36
N SER A 236 4.29 10.19 2.42
CA SER A 236 4.86 9.81 3.72
C SER A 236 4.08 8.68 4.39
N ARG A 237 2.76 8.61 4.19
CA ARG A 237 1.90 7.56 4.73
C ARG A 237 2.07 6.19 4.07
N GLY A 238 2.55 6.14 2.82
CA GLY A 238 2.62 4.91 2.02
C GLY A 238 3.90 4.09 2.16
N HIS A 239 4.86 4.49 3.02
CA HIS A 239 6.10 3.74 3.28
C HIS A 239 5.97 2.69 4.40
N ASN A 240 4.81 2.64 5.05
CA ASN A 240 4.48 1.61 6.04
C ASN A 240 3.94 0.40 5.27
N GLY A 241 4.85 -0.47 4.84
CA GLY A 241 4.49 -1.86 4.60
C GLY A 241 3.98 -2.42 5.92
N ASP A 242 2.71 -2.82 5.92
CA ASP A 242 1.92 -3.21 7.09
C ASP A 242 1.50 -2.04 7.99
N GLY A 243 0.21 -1.98 8.33
CA GLY A 243 -0.43 -0.88 9.03
C GLY A 243 -0.07 -0.75 10.52
N ASP A 244 1.09 -1.24 10.93
CA ASP A 244 1.63 -1.01 12.27
C ASP A 244 2.43 0.30 12.24
N GLU A 245 1.97 1.31 12.98
CA GLU A 245 2.85 2.42 13.36
C GLU A 245 4.01 1.83 14.17
N VAL A 246 5.15 1.63 13.51
CA VAL A 246 6.38 1.19 14.19
C VAL A 246 6.79 2.31 15.14
N ALA A 247 6.49 2.12 16.43
CA ALA A 247 6.78 3.09 17.46
C ALA A 247 8.28 3.35 17.55
N VAL A 248 8.67 4.62 17.49
CA VAL A 248 10.06 5.04 17.66
C VAL A 248 10.29 5.24 19.13
N HIS A 249 11.02 4.31 19.75
CA HIS A 249 11.29 4.33 21.17
C HIS A 249 12.04 5.59 21.60
N ILE A 250 11.66 6.10 22.77
CA ILE A 250 12.34 7.20 23.45
C ILE A 250 12.92 6.65 24.75
N VAL A 251 14.22 6.87 24.96
CA VAL A 251 14.95 6.49 26.16
C VAL A 251 15.30 7.76 26.93
N LYS A 252 14.98 7.79 28.22
CA LYS A 252 15.37 8.87 29.14
C LYS A 252 16.37 8.33 30.14
N ASN A 253 17.57 8.92 30.22
CA ASN A 253 18.63 8.55 31.17
C ASN A 253 18.91 7.02 31.20
N GLY A 254 18.87 6.38 30.03
CA GLY A 254 19.06 4.93 29.88
C GLY A 254 17.83 4.05 30.11
N ILE A 255 16.66 4.62 30.46
CA ILE A 255 15.42 3.89 30.71
C ILE A 255 14.42 4.17 29.59
N VAL A 256 13.89 3.12 28.95
CA VAL A 256 12.86 3.24 27.91
C VAL A 256 11.58 3.81 28.53
N VAL A 257 11.04 4.86 27.94
CA VAL A 257 9.79 5.50 28.39
C VAL A 257 8.61 4.76 27.78
N GLU A 258 7.88 4.01 28.59
CA GLU A 258 6.70 3.26 28.13
C GLU A 258 5.59 4.20 27.65
N GLY A 259 5.01 3.90 26.48
CA GLY A 259 3.93 4.69 25.89
C GLY A 259 4.35 6.04 25.31
N ALA A 260 5.65 6.35 25.27
CA ALA A 260 6.19 7.51 24.55
C ALA A 260 6.83 7.08 23.22
N SER A 261 6.38 7.68 22.12
CA SER A 261 6.93 7.44 20.78
C SER A 261 7.19 8.74 20.05
N ALA A 262 8.30 8.82 19.32
CA ALA A 262 8.59 9.99 18.50
C ALA A 262 7.79 9.93 17.19
N THR A 263 6.90 10.91 16.99
CA THR A 263 6.05 10.99 15.79
C THR A 263 6.66 11.86 14.70
N GLU A 264 7.41 12.89 15.09
CA GLU A 264 7.96 13.88 14.16
C GLU A 264 9.31 14.38 14.69
N ILE A 265 10.32 14.46 13.83
CA ILE A 265 11.64 15.01 14.15
C ILE A 265 11.87 16.21 13.24
N VAL A 266 11.96 17.41 13.83
CA VAL A 266 12.16 18.66 13.10
C VAL A 266 13.54 19.21 13.42
N PHE A 267 14.34 19.43 12.37
CA PHE A 267 15.69 20.01 12.48
C PHE A 267 15.61 21.53 12.30
N ASN A 268 15.67 22.25 13.40
CA ASN A 268 15.66 23.70 13.42
C ASN A 268 17.10 24.23 13.35
N ASN A 269 17.48 24.72 12.17
CA ASN A 269 18.70 25.51 11.96
C ASN A 269 20.03 24.80 12.33
N ALA A 270 20.20 23.55 11.88
CA ALA A 270 21.41 22.74 12.08
C ALA A 270 22.70 23.29 11.41
N MET A 271 22.65 24.46 10.76
CA MET A 271 23.75 25.03 9.96
C MET A 271 24.51 26.19 10.63
N ARG A 272 24.28 26.50 11.92
CA ARG A 272 25.00 27.58 12.62
C ARG A 272 25.54 27.13 13.99
N PRO A 273 26.85 26.85 14.10
CA PRO A 273 27.50 26.65 15.38
C PRO A 273 27.57 27.95 16.21
N PRO A 274 27.41 27.90 17.55
CA PRO A 274 27.02 26.73 18.33
C PRO A 274 25.53 26.41 18.16
N CYS A 275 25.22 25.18 17.76
CA CYS A 275 23.87 24.66 17.62
C CYS A 275 23.27 24.38 19.02
N GLN A 276 22.88 25.43 19.74
CA GLN A 276 22.01 25.30 20.90
C GLN A 276 20.58 25.12 20.39
N SER A 277 19.93 24.02 20.78
CA SER A 277 18.49 23.76 20.65
C SER A 277 18.00 23.54 19.22
N CYS A 278 18.70 22.70 18.46
CA CYS A 278 18.50 22.55 17.01
C CYS A 278 17.56 21.42 16.58
N ILE A 279 17.02 20.61 17.50
CA ILE A 279 16.02 19.60 17.16
C ILE A 279 14.81 19.75 18.06
N SER A 280 13.62 19.77 17.46
CA SER A 280 12.37 19.56 18.18
C SER A 280 11.75 18.22 17.77
N ILE A 281 11.51 17.36 18.75
CA ILE A 281 10.88 16.05 18.57
C ILE A 281 9.46 16.14 19.11
N ARG A 282 8.48 15.84 18.27
CA ARG A 282 7.10 15.65 18.71
C ARG A 282 6.94 14.23 19.24
N VAL A 283 6.32 14.11 20.40
CA VAL A 283 6.12 12.84 21.10
C VAL A 283 4.63 12.54 21.21
N SER A 284 4.22 11.34 20.83
CA SER A 284 2.94 10.76 21.26
C SER A 284 3.16 10.07 22.60
N GLY A 285 2.53 10.56 23.66
CA GLY A 285 2.69 10.04 25.02
C GLY A 285 2.74 11.14 26.09
N ASN A 286 2.92 10.75 27.35
CA ASN A 286 3.08 11.71 28.45
C ASN A 286 4.51 12.28 28.46
N ILE A 287 4.64 13.58 28.20
CA ILE A 287 5.93 14.28 28.24
C ILE A 287 6.22 14.95 29.59
N LYS A 288 5.30 14.88 30.57
CA LYS A 288 5.48 15.48 31.90
C LYS A 288 6.63 14.85 32.68
N ASP A 289 7.01 13.64 32.31
CA ASP A 289 8.07 12.89 32.97
C ASP A 289 9.47 13.33 32.52
N PHE A 290 9.57 14.21 31.51
CA PHE A 290 10.83 14.80 31.06
C PHE A 290 11.11 16.13 31.77
N SER A 291 12.39 16.43 32.00
CA SER A 291 12.87 17.66 32.61
C SER A 291 14.04 18.21 31.82
N VAL A 292 14.21 19.54 31.85
CA VAL A 292 15.36 20.21 31.24
C VAL A 292 16.64 19.65 31.87
N GLY A 293 17.59 19.26 31.02
CA GLY A 293 18.85 18.61 31.39
C GLY A 293 18.83 17.08 31.33
N ASP A 294 17.67 16.44 31.19
CA ASP A 294 17.61 14.98 30.98
C ASP A 294 18.33 14.57 29.69
N GLU A 295 18.98 13.42 29.72
CA GLU A 295 19.53 12.78 28.53
C GLU A 295 18.43 11.98 27.84
N VAL A 296 18.21 12.27 26.56
CA VAL A 296 17.17 11.65 25.74
C VAL A 296 17.80 11.01 24.51
N GLU A 297 17.43 9.76 24.26
CA GLU A 297 17.76 9.03 23.04
C GLU A 297 16.48 8.71 22.28
N VAL A 298 16.50 8.91 20.96
CA VAL A 298 15.38 8.64 20.06
C VAL A 298 15.88 7.81 18.89
N GLY A 299 15.24 6.67 18.64
CA GLY A 299 15.58 5.79 17.53
C GLY A 299 15.66 4.30 17.92
N PRO A 300 15.95 3.41 16.95
CA PRO A 300 16.09 3.71 15.52
C PRO A 300 14.76 4.12 14.88
N THR A 301 14.82 5.07 13.94
CA THR A 301 13.67 5.34 13.06
C THR A 301 13.51 4.22 12.01
N PRO A 302 12.30 3.80 11.61
CA PRO A 302 12.10 2.63 10.75
C PRO A 302 12.76 2.74 9.37
N ILE A 303 12.81 3.95 8.79
CA ILE A 303 13.32 4.16 7.43
C ILE A 303 14.81 4.48 7.46
N SER A 304 15.21 5.59 8.06
CA SER A 304 16.60 6.05 8.03
C SER A 304 17.52 5.38 9.05
N GLU A 305 17.01 4.50 9.93
CA GLU A 305 17.77 3.94 11.06
C GLU A 305 18.54 5.05 11.81
N LEU A 306 17.84 6.17 12.00
CA LEU A 306 18.37 7.37 12.64
C LEU A 306 18.27 7.20 14.15
N TYR A 307 19.40 7.43 14.79
CA TYR A 307 19.58 7.52 16.23
C TYR A 307 19.98 8.95 16.57
N ILE A 308 19.27 9.54 17.53
CA ILE A 308 19.52 10.89 18.04
C ILE A 308 19.73 10.79 19.53
N ARG A 309 20.82 11.36 20.05
CA ARG A 309 21.06 11.52 21.48
C ARG A 309 21.32 12.98 21.78
N GLY A 310 20.69 13.50 22.82
CA GLY A 310 20.85 14.89 23.22
C GLY A 310 20.32 15.15 24.62
N LYS A 311 20.58 16.36 25.12
CA LYS A 311 20.02 16.84 26.39
C LYS A 311 18.76 17.67 26.14
N VAL A 312 17.77 17.54 27.01
CA VAL A 312 16.56 18.37 26.93
C VAL A 312 16.92 19.83 27.22
N ALA A 313 16.75 20.70 26.23
CA ALA A 313 16.95 22.14 26.35
C ALA A 313 15.67 22.86 26.77
N ALA A 314 14.54 22.46 26.19
CA ALA A 314 13.23 23.01 26.51
C ALA A 314 12.11 21.99 26.25
N LEU A 315 10.98 22.19 26.92
CA LEU A 315 9.78 21.37 26.76
C LEU A 315 8.60 22.29 26.41
N ASP A 316 7.87 21.95 25.35
CA ASP A 316 6.60 22.57 25.01
C ASP A 316 5.48 21.56 25.28
N ILE A 317 4.86 21.71 26.44
CA ILE A 317 3.80 20.81 26.92
C ILE A 317 2.54 20.93 26.05
N THR A 318 2.27 22.11 25.51
CA THR A 318 1.06 22.39 24.72
C THR A 318 1.14 21.72 23.36
N ALA A 319 2.31 21.74 22.73
CA ALA A 319 2.54 21.13 21.42
C ALA A 319 3.05 19.67 21.49
N SER A 320 3.23 19.12 22.70
CA SER A 320 3.89 17.83 22.95
C SER A 320 5.26 17.71 22.27
N ARG A 321 6.11 18.74 22.44
CA ARG A 321 7.44 18.81 21.82
C ARG A 321 8.57 18.87 22.84
N ILE A 322 9.61 18.09 22.59
CA ILE A 322 10.87 18.11 23.33
C ILE A 322 11.91 18.77 22.44
N VAL A 323 12.52 19.85 22.92
CA VAL A 323 13.64 20.52 22.26
C VAL A 323 14.93 19.96 22.82
N LEU A 324 15.79 19.42 21.96
CA LEU A 324 17.05 18.77 22.32
C LEU A 324 18.25 19.61 21.87
N ASP A 325 19.21 19.73 22.77
CA ASP A 325 20.61 20.03 22.47
C ASP A 325 21.28 18.73 22.04
N LEU A 326 21.57 18.62 20.75
CA LEU A 326 22.20 17.44 20.15
C LEU A 326 23.57 17.16 20.74
N THR A 327 23.77 15.95 21.26
CA THR A 327 25.10 15.42 21.60
C THR A 327 25.63 14.57 20.45
N GLU A 328 24.80 13.66 19.93
CA GLU A 328 25.17 12.71 18.88
C GLU A 328 23.99 12.46 17.94
N MET A 329 24.31 12.23 16.66
CA MET A 329 23.36 11.78 15.65
C MET A 329 24.05 10.76 14.77
N ILE A 330 23.45 9.58 14.65
CA ILE A 330 23.99 8.46 13.88
C ILE A 330 22.88 7.97 12.96
N SER A 331 23.18 7.85 11.68
CA SER A 331 22.30 7.25 10.70
C SER A 331 23.05 6.13 10.00
N ILE A 332 22.42 4.95 9.90
CA ILE A 332 23.00 3.82 9.19
C ILE A 332 22.33 3.75 7.81
N PRO A 333 23.07 3.96 6.71
CA PRO A 333 22.48 4.01 5.38
C PRO A 333 21.92 2.63 4.98
N ARG A 334 20.83 2.62 4.21
CA ARG A 334 20.20 1.40 3.66
C ARG A 334 20.95 0.79 2.47
N ARG A 335 22.29 0.79 2.52
CA ARG A 335 23.10 0.12 1.50
C ARG A 335 22.91 -1.38 1.61
N SER A 336 22.89 -2.07 0.48
CA SER A 336 22.86 -3.53 0.46
C SER A 336 24.19 -4.10 0.98
N VAL A 337 24.10 -5.19 1.73
CA VAL A 337 25.22 -5.98 2.25
C VAL A 337 26.16 -6.39 1.12
N LYS A 338 25.66 -6.75 -0.06
CA LYS A 338 26.46 -7.10 -1.25
C LYS A 338 27.47 -6.02 -1.64
N THR A 339 27.15 -4.75 -1.40
CA THR A 339 28.01 -3.61 -1.76
C THR A 339 29.16 -3.38 -0.79
N VAL A 340 29.12 -4.01 0.39
CA VAL A 340 30.10 -3.84 1.48
C VAL A 340 30.85 -5.15 1.73
N ALA A 341 30.16 -6.28 1.61
CA ALA A 341 30.72 -7.60 1.82
C ALA A 341 31.79 -7.95 0.78
N ARG A 342 32.76 -8.76 1.22
CA ARG A 342 33.84 -9.26 0.36
C ARG A 342 33.53 -10.66 -0.13
N ARG A 343 34.10 -11.03 -1.28
CA ARG A 343 33.99 -12.41 -1.77
C ARG A 343 34.69 -13.36 -0.80
N ALA A 344 34.01 -14.47 -0.49
CA ALA A 344 34.53 -15.48 0.41
C ALA A 344 35.72 -16.19 -0.23
N VAL A 345 36.84 -16.24 0.48
CA VAL A 345 37.91 -17.18 0.17
C VAL A 345 37.39 -18.58 0.47
N ARG A 346 37.57 -19.51 -0.47
CA ARG A 346 37.09 -20.89 -0.37
C ARG A 346 38.28 -21.83 -0.21
N ILE A 347 38.17 -22.77 0.72
CA ILE A 347 39.20 -23.77 0.99
C ILE A 347 38.56 -25.17 1.00
N SER A 348 39.30 -26.16 0.48
CA SER A 348 38.85 -27.56 0.50
C SER A 348 39.00 -28.15 1.91
N PRO A 349 38.08 -29.03 2.35
CA PRO A 349 38.17 -29.67 3.68
C PRO A 349 39.47 -30.43 3.90
N ASN A 350 40.08 -30.96 2.84
CA ASN A 350 41.30 -31.79 2.91
C ASN A 350 42.59 -30.95 2.80
N THR A 351 42.48 -29.62 2.76
CA THR A 351 43.66 -28.73 2.72
C THR A 351 44.41 -28.80 4.05
N THR A 352 45.74 -28.83 4.00
CA THR A 352 46.59 -28.80 5.21
C THR A 352 46.59 -27.42 5.86
N LEU A 353 46.87 -27.34 7.17
CA LEU A 353 46.95 -26.04 7.87
C LEU A 353 47.95 -25.08 7.22
N ARG A 354 49.09 -25.60 6.74
CA ARG A 354 50.12 -24.80 6.06
C ARG A 354 49.58 -24.15 4.79
N GLU A 355 48.94 -24.94 3.93
CA GLU A 355 48.42 -24.39 2.67
C GLU A 355 47.22 -23.49 2.92
N ALA A 356 46.35 -23.82 3.87
CA ALA A 356 45.25 -22.94 4.27
C ALA A 356 45.75 -21.58 4.77
N SER A 357 46.80 -21.56 5.60
CA SER A 357 47.47 -20.33 6.04
C SER A 357 48.01 -19.53 4.85
N ARG A 358 48.64 -20.22 3.89
CA ARG A 358 49.19 -19.60 2.67
C ARG A 358 48.09 -18.96 1.83
N ILE A 359 46.97 -19.65 1.64
CA ILE A 359 45.80 -19.15 0.91
C ILE A 359 45.25 -17.90 1.59
N LEU A 360 45.05 -17.92 2.92
CA LEU A 360 44.55 -16.78 3.68
C LEU A 360 45.46 -15.55 3.55
N VAL A 361 46.77 -15.73 3.74
CA VAL A 361 47.77 -14.65 3.65
C VAL A 361 47.83 -14.04 2.26
N ILE A 362 47.91 -14.86 1.20
CA ILE A 362 47.99 -14.38 -0.18
C ILE A 362 46.75 -13.58 -0.58
N ASN A 363 45.58 -14.00 -0.11
CA ASN A 363 44.32 -13.31 -0.41
C ASN A 363 44.05 -12.14 0.55
N GLY A 364 44.91 -11.89 1.54
CA GLY A 364 44.66 -10.88 2.58
C GLY A 364 43.38 -11.13 3.38
N ALA A 365 42.93 -12.39 3.43
CA ALA A 365 41.70 -12.79 4.11
C ALA A 365 42.02 -13.32 5.51
N GLN A 366 41.20 -12.95 6.49
CA GLN A 366 41.36 -13.44 7.87
C GLN A 366 40.64 -14.78 8.10
N GLU A 367 39.77 -15.14 7.17
CA GLU A 367 38.83 -16.25 7.27
C GLU A 367 38.51 -16.81 5.88
N ALA A 368 38.16 -18.09 5.85
CA ALA A 368 37.74 -18.77 4.65
C ALA A 368 36.54 -19.69 4.93
N LEU A 369 35.70 -19.83 3.91
CA LEU A 369 34.63 -20.79 3.85
C LEU A 369 35.17 -22.15 3.43
N VAL A 370 34.83 -23.18 4.20
CA VAL A 370 35.20 -24.57 3.90
C VAL A 370 34.02 -25.23 3.18
N GLU A 371 34.24 -25.63 1.94
CA GLU A 371 33.23 -26.27 1.10
C GLU A 371 33.19 -27.78 1.35
N ASP A 372 32.55 -28.16 2.45
CA ASP A 372 32.30 -29.56 2.82
C ASP A 372 30.79 -29.87 2.82
N ARG A 373 30.41 -31.15 3.00
CA ARG A 373 29.01 -31.56 3.20
C ARG A 373 28.35 -30.82 4.37
N SER A 374 29.14 -30.48 5.39
CA SER A 374 28.76 -29.58 6.47
C SER A 374 29.66 -28.34 6.37
N PRO A 375 29.18 -27.26 5.70
CA PRO A 375 29.98 -26.06 5.53
C PRO A 375 30.39 -25.44 6.88
N GLY A 376 31.61 -24.96 6.93
CA GLY A 376 32.19 -24.33 8.11
C GLY A 376 33.09 -23.16 7.76
N LEU A 377 33.59 -22.49 8.80
CA LEU A 377 34.57 -21.41 8.66
C LEU A 377 35.89 -21.83 9.32
N VAL A 378 37.00 -21.39 8.71
CA VAL A 378 38.33 -21.49 9.31
C VAL A 378 38.98 -20.11 9.30
N ASN A 379 39.47 -19.67 10.45
CA ASN A 379 40.14 -18.38 10.59
C ASN A 379 41.59 -18.53 11.09
N MET A 380 42.36 -17.43 11.07
CA MET A 380 43.76 -17.45 11.54
C MET A 380 43.91 -17.83 13.02
N VAL A 381 42.90 -17.57 13.87
CA VAL A 381 42.92 -17.94 15.29
C VAL A 381 42.76 -19.45 15.46
N ASP A 382 41.89 -20.09 14.68
CA ASP A 382 41.70 -21.55 14.70
C ASP A 382 43.00 -22.27 14.30
N ILE A 383 43.66 -21.76 13.25
CA ILE A 383 44.95 -22.28 12.80
C ILE A 383 46.02 -22.06 13.88
N ALA A 384 46.11 -20.86 14.44
CA ALA A 384 47.09 -20.57 15.50
C ALA A 384 46.89 -21.45 16.74
N LYS A 385 45.63 -21.71 17.12
CA LYS A 385 45.27 -22.61 18.21
C LYS A 385 45.70 -24.05 17.91
N ALA A 386 45.42 -24.57 16.73
CA ALA A 386 45.85 -25.91 16.32
C ALA A 386 47.38 -26.04 16.35
N VAL A 387 48.11 -25.02 15.89
CA VAL A 387 49.58 -24.98 15.95
C VAL A 387 50.08 -24.96 17.41
N ALA A 388 49.49 -24.14 18.26
CA ALA A 388 49.86 -24.04 19.67
C ALA A 388 49.62 -25.35 20.44
N GLU A 389 48.61 -26.12 20.04
CA GLU A 389 48.30 -27.45 20.58
C GLU A 389 49.15 -28.58 19.96
N GLY A 390 50.10 -28.26 19.07
CA GLY A 390 50.97 -29.23 18.40
C GLY A 390 50.29 -30.04 17.28
N ARG A 391 49.10 -29.62 16.84
CA ARG A 391 48.26 -30.32 15.83
C ARG A 391 48.53 -29.81 14.42
N THR A 392 49.80 -29.73 14.03
CA THR A 392 50.22 -29.10 12.75
C THR A 392 50.01 -29.97 11.51
N ASP A 393 49.77 -31.27 11.71
CA ASP A 393 49.57 -32.29 10.68
C ASP A 393 48.09 -32.48 10.29
N ARG A 394 47.19 -31.69 10.88
CA ARG A 394 45.74 -31.79 10.65
C ARG A 394 45.30 -31.16 9.35
N GLU A 395 44.14 -31.60 8.89
CA GLU A 395 43.42 -30.98 7.78
C GLU A 395 42.43 -29.92 8.28
N VAL A 396 42.04 -29.00 7.38
CA VAL A 396 41.10 -27.92 7.69
C VAL A 396 39.77 -28.43 8.25
N ARG A 397 39.23 -29.54 7.74
CA ARG A 397 37.97 -30.12 8.24
C ARG A 397 37.99 -30.51 9.72
N GLU A 398 39.17 -30.80 10.27
CA GLU A 398 39.31 -31.22 11.67
C GLU A 398 39.33 -30.03 12.63
N ILE A 399 39.62 -28.84 12.13
CA ILE A 399 39.74 -27.62 12.93
C ILE A 399 38.69 -26.55 12.61
N MET A 400 37.97 -26.70 11.50
CA MET A 400 36.94 -25.74 11.09
C MET A 400 35.82 -25.67 12.14
N THR A 401 35.26 -24.47 12.29
CA THR A 401 34.05 -24.29 13.10
C THR A 401 32.83 -24.58 12.22
N PRO A 402 32.04 -25.62 12.53
CA PRO A 402 30.85 -25.95 11.75
C PRO A 402 29.74 -24.94 12.01
N GLY A 403 29.03 -24.56 10.95
CA GLY A 403 27.92 -23.62 11.04
C GLY A 403 28.36 -22.16 11.15
N PHE A 404 27.50 -21.28 10.66
CA PHE A 404 27.70 -19.84 10.63
C PHE A 404 26.35 -19.14 10.51
N LEU A 405 26.31 -17.88 10.92
CA LEU A 405 25.15 -17.04 10.66
C LEU A 405 25.19 -16.53 9.23
N THR A 406 24.03 -16.54 8.59
CA THR A 406 23.86 -16.11 7.19
C THR A 406 23.01 -14.86 7.10
N ILE A 407 23.34 -14.00 6.12
CA ILE A 407 22.56 -12.82 5.75
C ILE A 407 22.40 -12.77 4.23
N ASN A 408 21.23 -12.34 3.76
CA ASN A 408 20.98 -12.18 2.33
C ASN A 408 21.81 -11.01 1.76
N SER A 409 22.32 -11.16 0.53
CA SER A 409 23.09 -10.15 -0.18
C SER A 409 22.32 -8.83 -0.37
N ASP A 410 21.01 -8.89 -0.58
CA ASP A 410 20.15 -7.72 -0.78
C ASP A 410 19.68 -7.08 0.53
N ALA A 411 19.94 -7.73 1.68
CA ALA A 411 19.61 -7.17 2.98
C ALA A 411 20.38 -5.86 3.22
N PRO A 412 19.80 -4.89 3.94
CA PRO A 412 20.47 -3.65 4.26
C PRO A 412 21.56 -3.85 5.34
N ILE A 413 22.63 -3.06 5.29
CA ILE A 413 23.78 -3.19 6.21
C ILE A 413 23.40 -3.05 7.69
N PHE A 414 22.35 -2.30 8.04
CA PHE A 414 21.91 -2.17 9.43
C PHE A 414 21.42 -3.50 10.00
N GLU A 415 20.89 -4.41 9.18
CA GLU A 415 20.53 -5.75 9.61
C GLU A 415 21.77 -6.57 9.96
N ALA A 416 22.87 -6.40 9.21
CA ALA A 416 24.15 -7.01 9.53
C ALA A 416 24.68 -6.49 10.88
N VAL A 417 24.66 -5.17 11.10
CA VAL A 417 25.04 -4.54 12.36
C VAL A 417 24.19 -5.08 13.52
N ARG A 418 22.87 -5.15 13.34
CA ARG A 418 21.92 -5.64 14.33
C ARG A 418 22.15 -7.12 14.65
N MET A 419 22.36 -7.97 13.65
CA MET A 419 22.61 -9.40 13.86
C MET A 419 23.94 -9.63 14.57
N MET A 420 25.02 -8.97 14.16
CA MET A 420 26.32 -9.05 14.85
C MET A 420 26.23 -8.54 16.29
N GLY A 421 25.57 -7.40 16.51
CA GLY A 421 25.40 -6.82 17.85
C GLY A 421 24.58 -7.69 18.80
N LYS A 422 23.52 -8.33 18.31
CA LYS A 422 22.67 -9.22 19.11
C LYS A 422 23.32 -10.56 19.43
N THR A 423 24.04 -11.13 18.48
CA THR A 423 24.58 -12.50 18.59
C THR A 423 26.02 -12.54 19.09
N GLY A 424 26.73 -11.40 19.04
CA GLY A 424 28.17 -11.36 19.25
C GLY A 424 28.97 -12.01 18.12
N ALA A 425 28.34 -12.33 16.98
CA ALA A 425 29.01 -12.94 15.85
C ALA A 425 30.07 -12.00 15.28
N ARG A 426 31.24 -12.57 15.01
CA ARG A 426 32.42 -11.83 14.50
C ARG A 426 32.40 -11.62 13.00
N GLN A 427 31.53 -12.36 12.30
CA GLN A 427 31.28 -12.26 10.87
C GLN A 427 29.89 -12.81 10.55
N LEU A 428 29.39 -12.47 9.36
CA LEU A 428 28.21 -13.09 8.76
C LEU A 428 28.56 -13.60 7.36
N VAL A 429 28.11 -14.81 7.03
CA VAL A 429 28.24 -15.33 5.67
C VAL A 429 27.12 -14.76 4.82
N VAL A 430 27.48 -14.18 3.68
CA VAL A 430 26.53 -13.57 2.76
C VAL A 430 26.04 -14.60 1.77
N SER A 431 24.73 -14.79 1.69
CA SER A 431 24.08 -15.64 0.69
C SER A 431 23.51 -14.81 -0.45
N ASP A 432 23.75 -15.25 -1.69
CA ASP A 432 23.21 -14.64 -2.91
C ASP A 432 22.43 -15.73 -3.66
N ASN A 433 21.10 -15.57 -3.77
CA ASN A 433 20.20 -16.56 -4.38
C ASN A 433 20.36 -17.99 -3.81
N GLY A 434 20.54 -18.10 -2.49
CA GLY A 434 20.69 -19.38 -1.79
C GLY A 434 22.10 -20.00 -1.86
N ALA A 435 23.02 -19.41 -2.62
CA ALA A 435 24.42 -19.82 -2.64
C ALA A 435 25.26 -18.97 -1.69
N LEU A 436 26.24 -19.58 -1.01
CA LEU A 436 27.19 -18.85 -0.17
C LEU A 436 28.12 -18.04 -1.07
N TRP A 437 28.04 -16.71 -0.99
CA TRP A 437 28.70 -15.78 -1.90
C TRP A 437 29.92 -15.12 -1.28
N GLY A 438 29.77 -14.62 -0.06
CA GLY A 438 30.74 -13.72 0.56
C GLY A 438 30.75 -13.77 2.07
N ILE A 439 31.55 -12.89 2.66
CA ILE A 439 31.62 -12.69 4.10
C ILE A 439 31.64 -11.18 4.37
N ILE A 440 30.95 -10.78 5.43
CA ILE A 440 30.97 -9.41 5.94
C ILE A 440 31.39 -9.41 7.41
N THR A 441 32.29 -8.49 7.75
CA THR A 441 32.86 -8.34 9.10
C THR A 441 32.54 -6.96 9.70
N PRO A 442 32.67 -6.77 11.02
CA PRO A 442 32.55 -5.45 11.65
C PRO A 442 33.48 -4.40 11.05
N ARG A 443 34.68 -4.82 10.61
CA ARG A 443 35.63 -3.93 9.94
C ARG A 443 35.07 -3.41 8.62
N ASP A 444 34.51 -4.31 7.79
CA ASP A 444 33.92 -3.94 6.50
C ASP A 444 32.75 -2.96 6.70
N LEU A 445 31.92 -3.20 7.72
CA LEU A 445 30.83 -2.30 8.11
C LEU A 445 31.36 -0.93 8.54
N MET A 446 32.38 -0.87 9.41
CA MET A 446 32.98 0.40 9.86
C MET A 446 33.60 1.19 8.70
N GLU A 447 34.37 0.53 7.83
CA GLU A 447 34.96 1.17 6.64
C GLU A 447 33.87 1.73 5.71
N SER A 448 32.74 1.02 5.58
CA SER A 448 31.61 1.49 4.76
C SER A 448 30.91 2.74 5.32
N LEU A 449 30.98 2.96 6.65
CA LEU A 449 30.41 4.13 7.32
C LEU A 449 31.40 5.29 7.38
N ALA A 450 32.71 5.02 7.41
CA ALA A 450 33.76 6.03 7.51
C ALA A 450 34.03 6.76 6.19
N HIS A 451 33.69 6.16 5.04
CA HIS A 451 33.82 6.75 3.71
C HIS A 451 32.48 7.28 3.14
N ALA A 452 31.48 7.50 4.01
CA ALA A 452 30.15 7.99 3.64
C ALA A 452 30.09 9.52 3.53
#